data_AF-A0A665T8Y2-F1
#
_entry.id   AF-A0A665T8Y2-F1
#
_cell.length_a   1.000
_cell.length_b   1.000
_cell.length_c   1.000
_cell.angle_alpha   90.00
_cell.angle_beta   90.00
_cell.angle_gamma   90.00
#
_symmetry.space_group_name_H-M   'P 1'
#
loop_
_entity.id
_entity.type
_entity.pdbx_description
1 polymer ?
#
loop_
_entity_poly.entity_id
_entity_poly.type
_entity_poly.pdbx_seq_one_letter_code
_entity_poly.pdbx_strand_id
1 'polypeptide(L)'
;MAVLVHHFNHEEQVVCHLAAKTVSTNVVYHLHKCGAVSPIWQQKCVEAFNSSVSGPELDSCLWSLTDVLKQLLKEAHQEILQRLLAAFDSSLCTLCSNFLPEQRKEAAQGLVGFTQGRPRGTTFCLFLDLLEALTASTLMCDTGLKSQRLTYLHSSALLTTVSCSPEYFVKKRVLLLLKRAVLQKAGEDWALGDVLSTGLRYQHLSSNSNMLAQTVLTTVADNWLQSLQVESASFFGGTRRLRAGEGQKADCVMLRAVSLLLLKSMDSYLRAMSLLCTLNSTTLCQDIFIKSPFIYYFSICVARYITGLINLKCELN
;
A
#
# COMPACT_ATOMS: atom_id res chain seq x y z
N MET A 1 -0.09 29.76 10.61
CA MET A 1 0.05 28.29 10.78
C MET A 1 -0.79 27.76 11.95
N ALA A 2 -0.58 28.20 13.20
CA ALA A 2 -1.26 27.66 14.38
C ALA A 2 -2.80 27.61 14.29
N VAL A 3 -3.44 28.68 13.85
CA VAL A 3 -4.91 28.75 13.68
C VAL A 3 -5.42 27.66 12.73
N LEU A 4 -4.74 27.45 11.60
CA LEU A 4 -5.14 26.44 10.63
C LEU A 4 -4.97 25.01 11.17
N VAL A 5 -3.89 24.75 11.91
CA VAL A 5 -3.62 23.45 12.53
C VAL A 5 -4.65 23.13 13.63
N HIS A 6 -5.15 24.14 14.33
CA HIS A 6 -6.24 23.96 15.30
C HIS A 6 -7.53 23.43 14.65
N HIS A 7 -7.80 23.79 13.39
CA HIS A 7 -8.97 23.32 12.66
C HIS A 7 -8.89 21.86 12.18
N PHE A 8 -7.81 21.13 12.46
CA PHE A 8 -7.70 19.70 12.11
C PHE A 8 -8.70 18.82 12.87
N ASN A 9 -9.11 19.24 14.05
CA ASN A 9 -10.09 18.54 14.88
C ASN A 9 -11.45 19.27 14.92
N HIS A 10 -11.80 20.00 13.86
CA HIS A 10 -13.09 20.68 13.76
C HIS A 10 -14.24 19.68 13.58
N GLU A 11 -15.44 20.04 14.02
CA GLU A 11 -16.63 19.18 13.88
C GLU A 11 -17.01 18.99 12.40
N GLU A 12 -16.88 20.06 11.61
CA GLU A 12 -17.14 20.04 10.18
C GLU A 12 -15.96 19.47 9.38
N GLN A 13 -16.15 18.30 8.76
CA GLN A 13 -15.13 17.62 7.96
C GLN A 13 -14.59 18.48 6.79
N VAL A 14 -15.43 19.34 6.20
CA VAL A 14 -15.02 20.23 5.12
C VAL A 14 -13.98 21.25 5.62
N VAL A 15 -14.19 21.78 6.83
CA VAL A 15 -13.25 22.72 7.48
C VAL A 15 -11.93 22.02 7.77
N CYS A 16 -11.97 20.80 8.32
CA CYS A 16 -10.76 19.99 8.53
C CYS A 16 -9.97 19.77 7.23
N HIS A 17 -10.66 19.40 6.14
CA HIS A 17 -10.02 19.16 4.85
C HIS A 17 -9.44 20.44 4.24
N LEU A 18 -10.18 21.55 4.29
CA LEU A 18 -9.71 22.83 3.77
C LEU A 18 -8.52 23.34 4.58
N ALA A 19 -8.54 23.18 5.90
CA ALA A 19 -7.43 23.46 6.78
C ALA A 19 -6.22 22.61 6.42
N ALA A 20 -6.37 21.28 6.31
CA ALA A 20 -5.30 20.37 5.93
C ALA A 20 -4.68 20.75 4.57
N LYS A 21 -5.50 21.05 3.55
CA LYS A 21 -5.05 21.50 2.22
C LYS A 21 -4.28 22.82 2.26
N THR A 22 -4.80 23.79 3.00
CA THR A 22 -4.16 25.11 3.15
C THR A 22 -2.82 24.97 3.89
N VAL A 23 -2.80 24.15 4.95
CA VAL A 23 -1.59 23.87 5.72
C VAL A 23 -0.55 23.16 4.87
N SER A 24 -0.91 22.13 4.10
CA SER A 24 0.01 21.41 3.22
C SER A 24 0.69 22.35 2.23
N THR A 25 -0.09 23.23 1.57
CA THR A 25 0.45 24.22 0.62
C THR A 25 1.41 25.19 1.32
N ASN A 26 1.05 25.66 2.52
CA ASN A 26 1.89 26.55 3.30
C ASN A 26 3.19 25.88 3.78
N VAL A 27 3.12 24.61 4.21
CA VAL A 27 4.28 23.80 4.62
C VAL A 27 5.23 23.59 3.44
N VAL A 28 4.71 23.21 2.27
CA VAL A 28 5.52 23.08 1.05
C VAL A 28 6.22 24.40 0.74
N TYR A 29 5.49 25.52 0.71
CA TYR A 29 6.09 26.85 0.50
C TYR A 29 7.21 27.16 1.50
N HIS A 30 7.00 26.90 2.80
CA HIS A 30 8.03 27.10 3.83
C HIS A 30 9.24 26.18 3.65
N LEU A 31 9.03 24.92 3.26
CA LEU A 31 10.10 23.99 2.97
C LEU A 31 10.97 24.46 1.81
N HIS A 32 10.39 25.01 0.74
CA HIS A 32 11.17 25.59 -0.36
C HIS A 32 11.91 26.86 0.04
N LYS A 33 11.26 27.75 0.80
CA LYS A 33 11.85 29.05 1.14
C LYS A 33 12.90 28.97 2.24
N CYS A 34 12.67 28.16 3.26
CA CYS A 34 13.45 28.14 4.48
C CYS A 34 14.17 26.81 4.72
N GLY A 35 13.86 25.75 3.96
CA GLY A 35 14.48 24.44 4.11
C GLY A 35 14.12 23.70 5.41
N ALA A 36 13.20 24.24 6.21
CA ALA A 36 12.85 23.76 7.54
C ALA A 36 11.37 23.36 7.60
N VAL A 37 11.08 22.27 8.32
CA VAL A 37 9.72 21.81 8.59
C VAL A 37 9.07 22.75 9.61
N SER A 38 7.81 23.11 9.38
CA SER A 38 7.03 23.90 10.35
C SER A 38 6.86 23.13 11.67
N PRO A 39 7.41 23.60 12.80
CA PRO A 39 7.41 22.85 14.06
C PRO A 39 5.99 22.64 14.60
N ILE A 40 5.10 23.61 14.41
CA ILE A 40 3.71 23.56 14.85
C ILE A 40 2.95 22.45 14.12
N TRP A 41 3.13 22.36 12.80
CA TRP A 41 2.49 21.33 11.98
C TRP A 41 3.07 19.95 12.27
N GLN A 42 4.41 19.85 12.37
CA GLN A 42 5.09 18.60 12.69
C GLN A 42 4.63 18.05 14.04
N GLN A 43 4.64 18.87 15.08
CA GLN A 43 4.23 18.47 16.42
C GLN A 43 2.79 17.93 16.40
N LYS A 44 1.85 18.65 15.79
CA LYS A 44 0.46 18.20 15.70
C LYS A 44 0.32 16.85 14.98
N CYS A 45 1.02 16.67 13.87
CA CYS A 45 1.00 15.40 13.12
C CYS A 45 1.60 14.25 13.94
N VAL A 46 2.73 14.48 14.60
CA VAL A 46 3.39 13.49 15.45
C VAL A 46 2.51 13.09 16.64
N GLU A 47 1.87 14.06 17.30
CA GLU A 47 0.90 13.82 18.39
C GLU A 47 -0.27 12.97 17.88
N ALA A 48 -0.85 13.32 16.74
CA ALA A 48 -1.94 12.57 16.13
C ALA A 48 -1.53 11.13 15.76
N PHE A 49 -0.33 10.91 15.19
CA PHE A 49 0.16 9.59 14.79
C PHE A 49 0.49 8.68 15.97
N ASN A 50 0.97 9.26 17.07
CA ASN A 50 1.24 8.53 18.30
C ASN A 50 -0.06 8.23 19.06
N SER A 51 -1.13 9.00 18.84
CA SER A 51 -2.44 8.71 19.41
C SER A 51 -3.04 7.46 18.76
N SER A 52 -3.45 6.48 19.55
CA SER A 52 -4.07 5.24 19.04
C SER A 52 -5.54 5.42 18.62
N VAL A 53 -6.05 6.64 18.63
CA VAL A 53 -7.48 6.93 18.44
C VAL A 53 -7.72 7.45 17.03
N SER A 54 -8.59 6.78 16.28
CA SER A 54 -9.04 7.28 14.98
C SER A 54 -9.94 8.51 15.18
N GLY A 55 -9.70 9.58 14.40
CA GLY A 55 -10.42 10.85 14.55
C GLY A 55 -10.17 11.80 13.37
N PRO A 56 -10.92 12.91 13.28
CA PRO A 56 -10.78 13.90 12.20
C PRO A 56 -9.39 14.56 12.23
N GLU A 57 -8.79 14.70 13.40
CA GLU A 57 -7.41 15.18 13.54
C GLU A 57 -6.41 14.25 12.84
N LEU A 58 -6.48 12.95 13.12
CA LEU A 58 -5.61 11.96 12.50
C LEU A 58 -5.80 11.92 10.98
N ASP A 59 -7.04 11.93 10.50
CA ASP A 59 -7.34 12.00 9.07
C ASP A 59 -6.73 13.24 8.41
N SER A 60 -6.85 14.40 9.06
CA SER A 60 -6.29 15.66 8.58
C SER A 60 -4.77 15.61 8.52
N CYS A 61 -4.12 15.04 9.54
CA CYS A 61 -2.67 14.84 9.58
C CYS A 61 -2.18 13.86 8.51
N LEU A 62 -2.85 12.70 8.35
CA LEU A 62 -2.54 11.71 7.32
C LEU A 62 -2.67 12.31 5.92
N TRP A 63 -3.79 12.98 5.67
CA TRP A 63 -4.05 13.64 4.39
C TRP A 63 -3.01 14.75 4.14
N SER A 64 -2.76 15.59 5.14
CA SER A 64 -1.84 16.73 5.01
C SER A 64 -0.41 16.28 4.69
N LEU A 65 0.13 15.33 5.46
CA LEU A 65 1.47 14.77 5.22
C LEU A 65 1.55 14.08 3.86
N THR A 66 0.54 13.30 3.49
CA THR A 66 0.49 12.64 2.17
C THR A 66 0.53 13.65 1.03
N ASP A 67 -0.22 14.75 1.16
CA ASP A 67 -0.25 15.81 0.15
C ASP A 67 1.10 16.53 0.03
N VAL A 68 1.74 16.86 1.16
CA VAL A 68 3.10 17.43 1.19
C VAL A 68 4.10 16.48 0.50
N LEU A 69 4.08 15.19 0.84
CA LEU A 69 4.95 14.19 0.20
C LEU A 69 4.72 14.11 -1.31
N LYS A 70 3.45 14.06 -1.75
CA LYS A 70 3.10 14.03 -3.17
C LYS A 70 3.62 15.24 -3.93
N GLN A 71 3.50 16.44 -3.35
CA GLN A 71 4.01 17.67 -3.97
C GLN A 71 5.55 17.65 -4.08
N LEU A 72 6.26 17.28 -3.00
CA LEU A 72 7.72 17.20 -3.00
C LEU A 72 8.26 16.13 -3.97
N LEU A 73 7.55 15.00 -4.11
CA LEU A 73 7.92 13.96 -5.08
C LEU A 73 7.81 14.45 -6.52
N LYS A 74 6.75 15.22 -6.84
CA LYS A 74 6.56 15.80 -8.19
C LYS A 74 7.67 16.75 -8.59
N GLU A 75 8.17 17.52 -7.63
CA GLU A 75 9.19 18.54 -7.86
C GLU A 75 10.62 18.01 -7.69
N ALA A 76 10.80 16.71 -7.40
CA ALA A 76 12.08 16.02 -7.30
C ALA A 76 13.08 16.62 -6.27
N HIS A 77 12.60 17.32 -5.24
CA HIS A 77 13.44 17.95 -4.21
C HIS A 77 13.93 16.94 -3.16
N GLN A 78 14.96 16.16 -3.51
CA GLN A 78 15.47 15.06 -2.69
C GLN A 78 15.85 15.50 -1.27
N GLU A 79 16.67 16.53 -1.09
CA GLU A 79 17.15 16.92 0.26
C GLU A 79 16.02 17.35 1.20
N ILE A 80 15.04 18.11 0.68
CA ILE A 80 13.89 18.57 1.46
C ILE A 80 13.04 17.36 1.88
N LEU A 81 12.81 16.43 0.95
CA LEU A 81 12.11 15.18 1.20
C LEU A 81 12.82 14.32 2.25
N GLN A 82 14.16 14.20 2.20
CA GLN A 82 14.94 13.48 3.21
C GLN A 82 14.74 14.06 4.61
N ARG A 83 14.86 15.38 4.75
CA ARG A 83 14.68 16.07 6.05
C ARG A 83 13.28 15.87 6.59
N LEU A 84 12.26 15.97 5.73
CA LEU A 84 10.88 15.72 6.11
C LEU A 84 10.69 14.28 6.61
N LEU A 85 11.18 13.28 5.87
CA LEU A 85 11.05 11.88 6.26
C LEU A 85 11.79 11.57 7.57
N ALA A 86 12.99 12.12 7.76
CA ALA A 86 13.75 11.97 9.00
C ALA A 86 12.99 12.54 10.21
N ALA A 87 12.27 13.66 10.03
CA ALA A 87 11.48 14.30 11.08
C ALA A 87 10.27 13.46 11.54
N PHE A 88 9.79 12.54 10.70
CA PHE A 88 8.61 11.71 10.95
C PHE A 88 8.91 10.22 11.15
N ASP A 89 10.14 9.76 10.93
CA ASP A 89 10.48 8.33 10.83
C ASP A 89 9.96 7.48 12.01
N SER A 90 10.20 7.94 13.24
CA SER A 90 9.75 7.26 14.46
C SER A 90 8.22 7.24 14.57
N SER A 91 7.56 8.38 14.37
CA SER A 91 6.10 8.51 14.47
C SER A 91 5.36 7.67 13.42
N LEU A 92 5.93 7.53 12.22
CA LEU A 92 5.36 6.70 11.14
C LEU A 92 5.48 5.21 11.44
N CYS A 93 6.57 4.79 12.10
CA CYS A 93 6.71 3.42 12.58
C CYS A 93 5.66 3.12 13.67
N THR A 94 5.50 4.03 14.65
CA THR A 94 4.46 3.91 15.70
C THR A 94 3.06 3.83 15.10
N LEU A 95 2.77 4.69 14.13
CA LEU A 95 1.51 4.69 13.39
C LEU A 95 1.24 3.33 12.73
N CYS A 96 2.24 2.73 12.09
CA CYS A 96 2.08 1.40 11.48
C CYS A 96 1.75 0.33 12.53
N SER A 97 2.45 0.31 13.66
CA SER A 97 2.16 -0.62 14.76
C SER A 97 0.76 -0.43 15.36
N ASN A 98 0.22 0.80 15.34
CA ASN A 98 -1.14 1.09 15.80
C ASN A 98 -2.22 0.65 14.79
N PHE A 99 -1.95 0.77 13.50
CA PHE A 99 -2.91 0.50 12.42
C PHE A 99 -2.93 -0.95 11.95
N LEU A 100 -1.77 -1.60 11.93
CA LEU A 100 -1.60 -2.94 11.38
C LEU A 100 -1.65 -4.00 12.50
N PRO A 101 -2.31 -5.13 12.27
CA PRO A 101 -2.56 -6.15 13.29
C PRO A 101 -1.32 -6.98 13.70
N GLU A 102 -0.10 -6.55 13.37
CA GLU A 102 1.09 -7.40 13.51
C GLU A 102 1.45 -7.63 14.99
N GLN A 103 1.58 -8.90 15.36
CA GLN A 103 2.01 -9.40 16.69
C GLN A 103 1.05 -9.27 17.88
N ARG A 104 -0.28 -9.24 17.71
CA ARG A 104 -1.16 -9.73 18.80
C ARG A 104 -1.25 -11.26 18.75
N LYS A 105 -0.12 -11.93 19.02
CA LYS A 105 -0.17 -13.29 19.56
C LYS A 105 -0.77 -13.15 20.95
N GLU A 106 -1.85 -13.89 21.22
CA GLU A 106 -2.59 -13.90 22.50
C GLU A 106 -3.55 -12.72 22.69
N ALA A 107 -4.72 -12.81 22.07
CA ALA A 107 -5.98 -12.85 22.80
C ALA A 107 -7.11 -13.08 21.79
N ALA A 108 -7.53 -14.34 21.68
CA ALA A 108 -8.90 -14.64 21.34
C ALA A 108 -9.79 -14.10 22.47
N GLN A 109 -10.12 -12.81 22.42
CA GLN A 109 -11.15 -12.14 23.21
C GLN A 109 -11.24 -10.68 22.73
N GLY A 110 -12.25 -10.39 21.93
CA GLY A 110 -12.57 -9.01 21.55
C GLY A 110 -12.84 -8.78 20.07
N LEU A 111 -13.72 -9.59 19.48
CA LEU A 111 -14.48 -9.23 18.26
C LEU A 111 -15.45 -8.05 18.52
N VAL A 112 -15.06 -7.09 19.39
CA VAL A 112 -15.89 -5.98 19.88
C VAL A 112 -15.28 -4.62 19.50
N GLY A 113 -14.13 -4.59 18.81
CA GLY A 113 -13.50 -3.35 18.35
C GLY A 113 -13.87 -2.89 16.93
N PHE A 114 -14.83 -3.54 16.26
CA PHE A 114 -15.27 -3.18 14.90
C PHE A 114 -16.60 -2.40 14.89
N THR A 115 -17.19 -2.13 16.05
CA THR A 115 -18.50 -1.50 16.15
C THR A 115 -18.44 -0.28 17.07
N GLN A 116 -18.78 0.87 16.48
CA GLN A 116 -19.12 2.19 17.06
C GLN A 116 -18.07 3.29 16.82
N GLY A 117 -18.41 4.23 15.93
CA GLY A 117 -17.71 5.51 15.73
C GLY A 117 -16.85 5.58 14.46
N ARG A 118 -17.44 6.10 13.36
CA ARG A 118 -16.82 6.39 12.04
C ARG A 118 -16.24 5.15 11.31
N PRO A 119 -16.37 5.05 9.97
CA PRO A 119 -15.78 3.91 9.26
C PRO A 119 -14.25 3.99 9.33
N ARG A 120 -13.64 3.16 10.18
CA ARG A 120 -12.18 2.95 10.27
C ARG A 120 -11.54 2.73 8.89
N GLY A 121 -12.31 2.19 7.94
CA GLY A 121 -11.89 2.01 6.55
C GLY A 121 -11.48 3.29 5.81
N THR A 122 -12.08 4.47 6.07
CA THR A 122 -11.66 5.72 5.38
C THR A 122 -10.32 6.22 5.91
N THR A 123 -10.14 6.24 7.23
CA THR A 123 -8.85 6.55 7.86
C THR A 123 -7.78 5.56 7.43
N PHE A 124 -8.12 4.27 7.35
CA PHE A 124 -7.22 3.25 6.84
C PHE A 124 -6.83 3.50 5.38
N CYS A 125 -7.75 3.97 4.53
CA CYS A 125 -7.41 4.36 3.15
C CYS A 125 -6.45 5.55 3.10
N LEU A 126 -6.63 6.56 3.96
CA LEU A 126 -5.68 7.68 4.06
C LEU A 126 -4.29 7.20 4.50
N PHE A 127 -4.25 6.24 5.43
CA PHE A 127 -3.01 5.57 5.84
C PHE A 127 -2.36 4.79 4.67
N LEU A 128 -3.14 4.07 3.86
CA LEU A 128 -2.62 3.39 2.67
C LEU A 128 -2.09 4.38 1.61
N ASP A 129 -2.75 5.52 1.43
CA ASP A 129 -2.29 6.57 0.51
C ASP A 129 -0.96 7.18 1.00
N LEU A 130 -0.77 7.30 2.33
CA LEU A 130 0.50 7.70 2.94
C LEU A 130 1.59 6.64 2.71
N LEU A 131 1.29 5.36 2.94
CA LEU A 131 2.21 4.25 2.65
C LEU A 131 2.64 4.20 1.18
N GLU A 132 1.71 4.50 0.26
CA GLU A 132 2.05 4.63 -1.16
C GLU A 132 3.05 5.77 -1.39
N ALA A 133 2.87 6.92 -0.74
CA ALA A 133 3.76 8.07 -0.89
C ALA A 133 5.15 7.79 -0.32
N LEU A 134 5.21 7.11 0.82
CA LEU A 134 6.46 6.66 1.42
C LEU A 134 7.18 5.64 0.52
N THR A 135 6.44 4.69 -0.07
CA THR A 135 7.00 3.72 -1.02
C THR A 135 7.52 4.43 -2.27
N ALA A 136 6.76 5.35 -2.85
CA ALA A 136 7.19 6.15 -4.00
C ALA A 136 8.45 6.97 -3.68
N SER A 137 8.60 7.44 -2.44
CA SER A 137 9.79 8.18 -2.01
C SER A 137 11.08 7.36 -2.09
N THR A 138 11.03 6.02 -1.92
CA THR A 138 12.21 5.15 -2.08
C THR A 138 12.80 5.20 -3.48
N LEU A 139 11.97 5.45 -4.50
CA LEU A 139 12.38 5.52 -5.90
C LEU A 139 13.14 6.82 -6.19
N MET A 140 12.78 7.92 -5.52
CA MET A 140 13.45 9.21 -5.64
C MET A 140 14.68 9.32 -4.75
N CYS A 141 14.53 8.88 -3.50
CA CYS A 141 15.55 9.05 -2.50
C CYS A 141 15.57 7.85 -1.56
N ASP A 142 16.62 7.05 -1.62
CA ASP A 142 16.84 5.95 -0.69
C ASP A 142 17.68 6.45 0.48
N THR A 143 17.03 6.72 1.61
CA THR A 143 17.70 7.20 2.83
C THR A 143 17.97 6.07 3.82
N GLY A 144 17.57 4.83 3.50
CA GLY A 144 17.61 3.72 4.44
C GLY A 144 16.66 3.86 5.64
N LEU A 145 15.81 4.90 5.67
CA LEU A 145 14.83 5.13 6.74
C LEU A 145 13.77 4.03 6.77
N LYS A 146 13.34 3.65 7.97
CA LYS A 146 12.34 2.60 8.16
C LYS A 146 10.99 3.03 7.59
N SER A 147 10.64 4.31 7.76
CA SER A 147 9.40 4.92 7.26
C SER A 147 9.18 4.70 5.76
N GLN A 148 10.22 4.76 4.95
CA GLN A 148 10.10 4.53 3.50
C GLN A 148 9.85 3.06 3.15
N ARG A 149 10.22 2.14 4.04
CA ARG A 149 10.16 0.69 3.84
C ARG A 149 8.94 0.05 4.50
N LEU A 150 8.05 0.83 5.12
CA LEU A 150 6.92 0.33 5.93
C LEU A 150 6.00 -0.61 5.16
N THR A 151 5.69 -0.32 3.90
CA THR A 151 4.86 -1.20 3.05
C THR A 151 5.48 -2.57 2.84
N TYR A 152 6.81 -2.63 2.69
CA TYR A 152 7.52 -3.89 2.53
C TYR A 152 7.60 -4.61 3.89
N LEU A 153 7.99 -3.91 4.95
CA LEU A 153 8.18 -4.44 6.30
C LEU A 153 6.89 -5.07 6.87
N HIS A 154 5.75 -4.40 6.67
CA HIS A 154 4.46 -4.84 7.17
C HIS A 154 3.59 -5.52 6.09
N SER A 155 4.23 -6.08 5.06
CA SER A 155 3.53 -6.75 3.94
C SER A 155 2.67 -7.93 4.41
N SER A 156 3.09 -8.66 5.44
CA SER A 156 2.33 -9.78 6.02
C SER A 156 1.06 -9.30 6.72
N ALA A 157 1.16 -8.28 7.58
CA ALA A 157 -0.01 -7.66 8.20
C ALA A 157 -0.97 -7.05 7.17
N LEU A 158 -0.47 -6.42 6.11
CA LEU A 158 -1.29 -5.91 5.02
C LEU A 158 -2.05 -7.03 4.30
N LEU A 159 -1.39 -8.14 3.96
CA LEU A 159 -2.05 -9.31 3.36
C LEU A 159 -3.09 -9.92 4.30
N THR A 160 -2.83 -9.93 5.61
CA THR A 160 -3.80 -10.35 6.63
C THR A 160 -5.02 -9.42 6.65
N THR A 161 -4.85 -8.10 6.48
CA THR A 161 -5.97 -7.16 6.34
C THR A 161 -6.84 -7.49 5.13
N VAL A 162 -6.27 -7.95 4.01
CA VAL A 162 -7.05 -8.37 2.83
C VAL A 162 -7.99 -9.53 3.17
N SER A 163 -7.52 -10.50 3.95
CA SER A 163 -8.32 -11.66 4.36
C SER A 163 -9.38 -11.30 5.42
N CYS A 164 -9.02 -10.47 6.40
CA CYS A 164 -9.84 -10.24 7.61
C CYS A 164 -10.75 -9.01 7.55
N SER A 165 -10.49 -8.03 6.69
CA SER A 165 -11.31 -6.80 6.65
C SER A 165 -12.74 -7.12 6.20
N PRO A 166 -13.78 -6.56 6.84
CA PRO A 166 -15.14 -6.68 6.35
C PRO A 166 -15.41 -5.78 5.13
N GLU A 167 -14.64 -4.70 4.95
CA GLU A 167 -14.84 -3.73 3.86
C GLU A 167 -14.08 -4.09 2.57
N TYR A 168 -14.81 -4.42 1.51
CA TYR A 168 -14.24 -4.77 0.20
C TYR A 168 -13.32 -3.68 -0.38
N PHE A 169 -13.67 -2.40 -0.22
CA PHE A 169 -12.86 -1.31 -0.74
C PHE A 169 -11.48 -1.21 -0.06
N VAL A 170 -11.38 -1.59 1.22
CA VAL A 170 -10.11 -1.66 1.95
C VAL A 170 -9.27 -2.80 1.38
N LYS A 171 -9.84 -4.00 1.21
CA LYS A 171 -9.14 -5.14 0.56
C LYS A 171 -8.56 -4.75 -0.79
N LYS A 172 -9.39 -4.11 -1.63
CA LYS A 172 -9.00 -3.64 -2.95
C LYS A 172 -7.85 -2.62 -2.89
N ARG A 173 -7.92 -1.64 -1.98
CA ARG A 173 -6.87 -0.63 -1.79
C ARG A 173 -5.55 -1.24 -1.35
N VAL A 174 -5.57 -2.18 -0.39
CA VAL A 174 -4.36 -2.88 0.05
C VAL A 174 -3.72 -3.67 -1.09
N LEU A 175 -4.50 -4.43 -1.85
CA LEU A 175 -3.99 -5.19 -2.99
C LEU A 175 -3.38 -4.30 -4.06
N LEU A 176 -4.00 -3.15 -4.35
CA LEU A 176 -3.46 -2.19 -5.30
C LEU A 176 -2.13 -1.59 -4.83
N LEU A 177 -2.02 -1.26 -3.53
CA LEU A 177 -0.76 -0.80 -2.93
C LEU A 177 0.34 -1.86 -3.06
N LEU A 178 0.08 -3.09 -2.64
CA LEU A 178 1.06 -4.20 -2.71
C LEU A 178 1.47 -4.50 -4.16
N LYS A 179 0.51 -4.48 -5.09
CA LYS A 179 0.76 -4.62 -6.53
C LYS A 179 1.71 -3.51 -7.03
N ARG A 180 1.45 -2.26 -6.68
CA ARG A 180 2.31 -1.13 -7.10
C ARG A 180 3.70 -1.23 -6.47
N ALA A 181 3.79 -1.62 -5.20
CA ALA A 181 5.06 -1.80 -4.50
C ALA A 181 5.92 -2.92 -5.14
N VAL A 182 5.35 -4.11 -5.41
CA VAL A 182 6.11 -5.22 -6.00
C VAL A 182 6.55 -4.93 -7.44
N LEU A 183 5.75 -4.17 -8.19
CA LEU A 183 6.07 -3.75 -9.55
C LEU A 183 7.04 -2.57 -9.59
N GLN A 184 7.42 -1.99 -8.45
CA GLN A 184 8.21 -0.75 -8.35
C GLN A 184 7.56 0.41 -9.12
N LYS A 185 6.23 0.50 -9.03
CA LYS A 185 5.37 1.48 -9.70
C LYS A 185 4.57 2.34 -8.70
N ALA A 186 5.05 2.48 -7.48
CA ALA A 186 4.42 3.35 -6.49
C ALA A 186 4.51 4.82 -6.96
N GLY A 187 3.38 5.54 -6.95
CA GLY A 187 3.33 6.93 -7.40
C GLY A 187 3.35 7.14 -8.93
N GLU A 188 3.25 6.07 -9.74
CA GLU A 188 3.14 6.16 -11.22
C GLU A 188 2.00 7.11 -11.65
N ASP A 189 0.89 7.10 -10.90
CA ASP A 189 -0.29 7.93 -11.16
C ASP A 189 -0.10 9.43 -10.86
N TRP A 190 1.02 9.84 -10.24
CA TRP A 190 1.25 11.23 -9.81
C TRP A 190 2.08 12.05 -10.81
N ALA A 191 2.19 11.58 -12.06
CA ALA A 191 3.05 12.14 -13.10
C ALA A 191 4.55 12.12 -12.75
N LEU A 192 4.98 11.16 -11.92
CA LEU A 192 6.39 10.94 -11.58
C LEU A 192 7.16 10.15 -12.66
N GLY A 193 6.47 9.73 -13.73
CA GLY A 193 6.95 8.75 -14.71
C GLY A 193 8.28 9.08 -15.39
N ASP A 194 8.55 10.35 -15.68
CA ASP A 194 9.82 10.74 -16.32
C ASP A 194 10.97 10.89 -15.32
N VAL A 195 10.69 11.31 -14.08
CA VAL A 195 11.72 11.56 -13.05
C VAL A 195 12.27 10.25 -12.47
N LEU A 196 11.40 9.25 -12.29
CA LEU A 196 11.74 7.95 -11.70
C LEU A 196 12.44 6.97 -12.67
N SER A 197 12.41 7.25 -13.97
CA SER A 197 12.92 6.35 -15.03
C SER A 197 14.45 6.35 -15.19
N THR A 198 15.17 7.15 -14.39
CA THR A 198 16.64 7.22 -14.46
C THR A 198 17.26 6.00 -13.77
N GLY A 199 17.75 5.05 -14.56
CA GLY A 199 18.07 3.66 -14.21
C GLY A 199 19.22 3.36 -13.23
N LEU A 200 19.45 4.18 -12.19
CA LEU A 200 20.63 4.09 -11.31
C LEU A 200 20.37 3.66 -9.85
N ARG A 201 19.15 3.23 -9.48
CA ARG A 201 18.83 2.84 -8.08
C ARG A 201 18.25 1.43 -7.90
N TYR A 202 18.63 0.46 -8.74
CA TYR A 202 18.02 -0.88 -8.73
C TYR A 202 18.45 -1.80 -7.57
N GLN A 203 19.60 -1.58 -6.91
CA GLN A 203 20.17 -2.58 -6.00
C GLN A 203 19.43 -2.68 -4.64
N HIS A 204 19.21 -1.58 -3.91
CA HIS A 204 18.52 -1.64 -2.61
C HIS A 204 17.00 -1.84 -2.75
N LEU A 205 16.40 -1.30 -3.83
CA LEU A 205 15.01 -1.57 -4.21
C LEU A 205 14.78 -3.07 -4.48
N SER A 206 15.77 -3.77 -5.06
CA SER A 206 15.66 -5.21 -5.29
C SER A 206 15.50 -6.00 -4.00
N SER A 207 16.20 -5.64 -2.92
CA SER A 207 16.13 -6.34 -1.62
C SER A 207 14.74 -6.20 -0.98
N ASN A 208 14.19 -4.98 -0.97
CA ASN A 208 12.85 -4.71 -0.46
C ASN A 208 11.76 -5.40 -1.29
N SER A 209 11.89 -5.34 -2.62
CA SER A 209 10.99 -6.03 -3.53
C SER A 209 11.03 -7.55 -3.35
N ASN A 210 12.21 -8.11 -3.08
CA ASN A 210 12.37 -9.53 -2.81
C ASN A 210 11.72 -9.92 -1.49
N MET A 211 11.84 -9.10 -0.44
CA MET A 211 11.18 -9.36 0.85
C MET A 211 9.65 -9.41 0.70
N LEU A 212 9.05 -8.44 0.00
CA LEU A 212 7.61 -8.48 -0.31
C LEU A 212 7.24 -9.71 -1.14
N ALA A 213 8.03 -10.03 -2.17
CA ALA A 213 7.80 -11.20 -2.99
C ALA A 213 7.80 -12.50 -2.17
N GLN A 214 8.77 -12.67 -1.28
CA GLN A 214 8.84 -13.84 -0.39
C GLN A 214 7.63 -13.90 0.54
N THR A 215 7.25 -12.78 1.18
CA THR A 215 6.06 -12.75 2.04
C THR A 215 4.78 -13.13 1.28
N VAL A 216 4.60 -12.63 0.06
CA VAL A 216 3.47 -13.00 -0.81
C VAL A 216 3.49 -14.49 -1.12
N LEU A 217 4.65 -15.06 -1.46
CA LEU A 217 4.74 -16.49 -1.76
C LEU A 217 4.44 -17.34 -0.52
N THR A 218 5.05 -17.05 0.63
CA THR A 218 4.78 -17.76 1.89
C THR A 218 3.30 -17.72 2.26
N THR A 219 2.66 -16.55 2.21
CA THR A 219 1.23 -16.41 2.52
C THR A 219 0.33 -17.17 1.53
N VAL A 220 0.71 -17.23 0.24
CA VAL A 220 -0.01 -18.03 -0.76
C VAL A 220 0.12 -19.53 -0.49
N ALA A 221 1.29 -20.00 -0.02
CA ALA A 221 1.46 -21.38 0.46
C ALA A 221 0.51 -21.69 1.63
N ASP A 222 0.25 -20.71 2.48
CA ASP A 222 -0.69 -20.80 3.61
C ASP A 222 -2.17 -20.66 3.18
N ASN A 223 -2.50 -20.93 1.91
CA ASN A 223 -3.84 -20.90 1.33
C ASN A 223 -4.52 -19.51 1.32
N TRP A 224 -3.76 -18.41 1.40
CA TRP A 224 -4.32 -17.05 1.39
C TRP A 224 -5.27 -16.79 0.21
N LEU A 225 -5.00 -17.33 -0.98
CA LEU A 225 -5.87 -17.16 -2.16
C LEU A 225 -7.28 -17.73 -1.96
N GLN A 226 -7.46 -18.75 -1.13
CA GLN A 226 -8.77 -19.33 -0.83
C GLN A 226 -9.61 -18.39 0.06
N SER A 227 -8.94 -17.53 0.84
CA SER A 227 -9.61 -16.52 1.68
C SER A 227 -10.07 -15.27 0.91
N LEU A 228 -9.64 -15.12 -0.35
CA LEU A 228 -9.96 -13.94 -1.16
C LEU A 228 -11.39 -14.01 -1.70
N GLN A 229 -12.27 -13.18 -1.14
CA GLN A 229 -13.59 -12.94 -1.70
C GLN A 229 -13.50 -11.80 -2.71
N VAL A 230 -13.74 -12.12 -3.99
CA VAL A 230 -13.84 -11.12 -5.07
C VAL A 230 -15.31 -10.81 -5.29
N GLU A 231 -15.73 -9.63 -4.85
CA GLU A 231 -17.08 -9.14 -5.10
C GLU A 231 -17.28 -8.77 -6.58
N SER A 232 -18.55 -8.64 -6.97
CA SER A 232 -18.92 -8.10 -8.28
C SER A 232 -18.44 -6.65 -8.44
N ALA A 233 -18.07 -6.29 -9.67
CA ALA A 233 -17.64 -4.94 -10.01
C ALA A 233 -18.78 -3.94 -9.73
N SER A 234 -18.71 -3.26 -8.59
CA SER A 234 -19.57 -2.12 -8.29
C SER A 234 -19.00 -0.87 -8.96
N PHE A 235 -19.80 -0.25 -9.82
CA PHE A 235 -19.45 1.03 -10.45
C PHE A 235 -19.48 2.14 -9.40
N PHE A 236 -18.40 2.91 -9.30
CA PHE A 236 -18.41 4.18 -8.57
C PHE A 236 -19.45 5.09 -9.22
N GLY A 237 -20.54 5.41 -8.51
CA GLY A 237 -21.61 6.29 -9.03
C GLY A 237 -23.04 5.90 -8.65
N GLY A 238 -23.25 4.75 -8.00
CA GLY A 238 -24.56 4.35 -7.48
C GLY A 238 -24.88 2.90 -7.79
N THR A 239 -25.59 2.27 -6.86
CA THR A 239 -26.05 0.88 -6.96
C THR A 239 -27.04 0.76 -8.11
N ARG A 240 -26.56 0.55 -9.35
CA ARG A 240 -27.42 -0.03 -10.37
C ARG A 240 -27.69 -1.44 -9.87
N ARG A 241 -28.84 -1.65 -9.22
CA ARG A 241 -29.37 -2.99 -8.99
C ARG A 241 -29.52 -3.60 -10.38
N LEU A 242 -28.49 -4.33 -10.83
CA LEU A 242 -28.59 -5.14 -12.03
C LEU A 242 -29.79 -6.05 -11.81
N ARG A 243 -30.73 -6.02 -12.76
CA ARG A 243 -31.89 -6.91 -12.77
C ARG A 243 -31.36 -8.34 -12.58
N ALA A 244 -32.01 -9.09 -11.70
CA ALA A 244 -31.72 -10.51 -11.48
C ALA A 244 -31.75 -11.24 -12.84
N GLY A 245 -30.57 -11.49 -13.43
CA GLY A 245 -30.45 -12.02 -14.78
C GLY A 245 -29.19 -11.58 -15.53
N GLU A 246 -28.62 -10.40 -15.23
CA GLU A 246 -27.30 -10.02 -15.73
C GLU A 246 -26.24 -10.53 -14.76
N GLY A 247 -25.40 -11.48 -15.22
CA GLY A 247 -24.34 -12.09 -14.42
C GLY A 247 -23.49 -11.04 -13.72
N GLN A 248 -23.32 -11.19 -12.40
CA GLN A 248 -22.44 -10.33 -11.61
C GLN A 248 -21.01 -10.46 -12.13
N LYS A 249 -20.56 -9.45 -12.89
CA LYS A 249 -19.21 -9.43 -13.45
C LYS A 249 -18.20 -9.26 -12.32
N ALA A 250 -17.28 -10.19 -12.16
CA ALA A 250 -16.24 -10.13 -11.13
C ALA A 250 -15.37 -8.87 -11.27
N ASP A 251 -14.85 -8.32 -10.17
CA ASP A 251 -13.94 -7.18 -10.19
C ASP A 251 -12.60 -7.55 -10.86
N CYS A 252 -12.51 -7.26 -12.17
CA CYS A 252 -11.32 -7.50 -12.97
C CYS A 252 -10.10 -6.71 -12.48
N VAL A 253 -10.28 -5.59 -11.76
CA VAL A 253 -9.18 -4.80 -11.22
C VAL A 253 -8.52 -5.57 -10.07
N MET A 254 -9.32 -6.13 -9.18
CA MET A 254 -8.82 -6.94 -8.06
C MET A 254 -8.14 -8.21 -8.58
N LEU A 255 -8.77 -8.94 -9.50
CA LEU A 255 -8.19 -10.14 -10.10
C LEU A 255 -6.85 -9.83 -10.79
N ARG A 256 -6.80 -8.78 -11.63
CA ARG A 256 -5.56 -8.35 -12.28
C ARG A 256 -4.50 -7.95 -11.27
N ALA A 257 -4.86 -7.29 -10.18
CA ALA A 257 -3.91 -6.90 -9.14
C ALA A 257 -3.30 -8.13 -8.47
N VAL A 258 -4.11 -9.12 -8.08
CA VAL A 258 -3.64 -10.38 -7.50
C VAL A 258 -2.76 -11.14 -8.48
N SER A 259 -3.18 -11.30 -9.74
CA SER A 259 -2.39 -12.00 -10.75
C SER A 259 -1.02 -11.35 -10.97
N LEU A 260 -0.96 -10.01 -11.08
CA LEU A 260 0.30 -9.30 -11.26
C LEU A 260 1.18 -9.37 -10.02
N LEU A 261 0.59 -9.30 -8.82
CA LEU A 261 1.31 -9.48 -7.56
C LEU A 261 1.99 -10.86 -7.52
N LEU A 262 1.25 -11.92 -7.83
CA LEU A 262 1.77 -13.30 -7.86
C LEU A 262 2.85 -13.48 -8.93
N LEU A 263 2.57 -13.06 -10.17
CA LEU A 263 3.49 -13.18 -11.30
C LEU A 263 4.81 -12.48 -11.00
N LYS A 264 4.75 -11.26 -10.45
CA LYS A 264 5.96 -10.51 -10.14
C LYS A 264 6.73 -11.12 -8.97
N SER A 265 6.05 -11.60 -7.94
CA SER A 265 6.70 -12.28 -6.82
C SER A 265 7.43 -13.56 -7.25
N MET A 266 6.82 -14.33 -8.16
CA MET A 266 7.45 -15.51 -8.76
C MET A 266 8.67 -15.16 -9.61
N ASP A 267 8.57 -14.14 -10.46
CA ASP A 267 9.70 -13.63 -11.25
C ASP A 267 10.88 -13.23 -10.33
N SER A 268 10.61 -12.53 -9.23
CA SER A 268 11.64 -12.18 -8.24
C SER A 268 12.25 -13.41 -7.56
N TYR A 269 11.43 -14.42 -7.21
CA TYR A 269 11.90 -15.68 -6.63
C TYR A 269 12.80 -16.45 -7.60
N LEU A 270 12.38 -16.61 -8.86
CA LEU A 270 13.15 -17.29 -9.90
C LEU A 270 14.47 -16.59 -10.19
N ARG A 271 14.48 -15.24 -10.23
CA ARG A 271 15.72 -14.47 -10.40
C ARG A 271 16.68 -14.70 -9.23
N ALA A 272 16.19 -14.63 -7.99
CA ALA A 272 17.00 -14.90 -6.80
C ALA A 272 17.59 -16.33 -6.82
N MET A 273 16.78 -17.32 -7.21
CA MET A 273 17.22 -18.70 -7.37
C MET A 273 18.25 -18.88 -8.49
N SER A 274 18.07 -18.22 -9.63
CA SER A 274 19.03 -18.29 -10.75
C SER A 274 20.40 -17.73 -10.36
N LEU A 275 20.43 -16.63 -9.60
CA LEU A 275 21.64 -16.03 -9.05
C LEU A 275 22.35 -16.96 -8.05
N LEU A 276 21.57 -17.69 -7.24
CA LEU A 276 22.10 -18.70 -6.32
C LEU A 276 22.63 -19.95 -7.05
N CYS A 277 21.94 -20.44 -8.09
CA CYS A 277 22.42 -21.56 -8.92
C CYS A 277 23.66 -21.20 -9.76
N THR A 278 23.87 -19.91 -10.12
CA THR A 278 25.15 -19.47 -10.71
C THR A 278 26.31 -19.43 -9.74
N LEU A 279 26.05 -19.34 -8.42
CA LEU A 279 27.06 -19.31 -7.36
C LEU A 279 27.35 -20.71 -6.77
N ASN A 280 26.38 -21.62 -6.81
CA ASN A 280 26.49 -22.98 -6.27
C ASN A 280 26.24 -24.02 -7.37
N SER A 281 27.29 -24.77 -7.74
CA SER A 281 27.30 -25.81 -8.78
C SER A 281 26.05 -26.72 -8.79
N THR A 282 25.29 -26.63 -9.88
CA THR A 282 24.42 -27.60 -10.61
C THR A 282 23.51 -28.64 -9.92
N THR A 283 23.61 -28.97 -8.63
CA THR A 283 22.82 -30.09 -8.05
C THR A 283 21.56 -29.66 -7.29
N LEU A 284 21.40 -28.37 -6.96
CA LEU A 284 20.27 -27.88 -6.15
C LEU A 284 19.06 -27.41 -6.99
N CYS A 285 19.24 -27.26 -8.30
CA CYS A 285 18.22 -26.68 -9.19
C CYS A 285 17.13 -27.70 -9.61
N GLN A 286 17.33 -29.03 -9.46
CA GLN A 286 16.36 -30.06 -9.86
C GLN A 286 15.33 -30.43 -8.77
N ASP A 287 15.69 -30.41 -7.49
CA ASP A 287 14.77 -30.83 -6.42
C ASP A 287 13.68 -29.79 -6.09
N ILE A 288 13.92 -28.50 -6.37
CA ILE A 288 12.96 -27.42 -6.10
C ILE A 288 11.87 -27.35 -7.18
N PHE A 289 12.22 -27.69 -8.44
CA PHE A 289 11.30 -27.62 -9.58
C PHE A 289 10.22 -28.71 -9.56
N ILE A 290 10.49 -29.85 -8.91
CA ILE A 290 9.62 -31.04 -8.94
C ILE A 290 8.67 -31.11 -7.73
N LYS A 291 9.00 -30.43 -6.61
CA LYS A 291 8.22 -30.52 -5.36
C LYS A 291 7.35 -29.30 -5.02
N SER A 292 7.30 -28.27 -5.87
CA SER A 292 6.60 -27.04 -5.50
C SER A 292 5.11 -27.07 -5.91
N PRO A 293 4.15 -27.25 -4.97
CA PRO A 293 2.71 -27.14 -5.26
C PRO A 293 2.32 -25.79 -5.86
N PHE A 294 3.21 -24.79 -5.79
CA PHE A 294 3.05 -23.48 -6.41
C PHE A 294 2.90 -23.50 -7.94
N ILE A 295 3.59 -24.39 -8.66
CA ILE A 295 3.43 -24.47 -10.13
C ILE A 295 2.05 -25.02 -10.48
N TYR A 296 1.53 -25.95 -9.65
CA TYR A 296 0.19 -26.53 -9.82
C TYR A 296 -0.91 -25.50 -9.52
N TYR A 297 -0.77 -24.73 -8.43
CA TYR A 297 -1.67 -23.62 -8.09
C TYR A 297 -1.60 -22.47 -9.09
N PHE A 298 -0.41 -22.19 -9.66
CA PHE A 298 -0.24 -21.25 -10.75
C PHE A 298 -0.94 -21.73 -12.02
N SER A 299 -0.80 -23.00 -12.39
CA SER A 299 -1.56 -23.60 -13.49
C SER A 299 -3.07 -23.47 -13.27
N ILE A 300 -3.57 -23.65 -12.05
CA ILE A 300 -5.00 -23.48 -11.74
C ILE A 300 -5.44 -22.01 -11.78
N CYS A 301 -4.64 -21.08 -11.26
CA CYS A 301 -4.96 -19.64 -11.26
C CYS A 301 -4.84 -19.03 -12.65
N VAL A 302 -3.82 -19.41 -13.41
CA VAL A 302 -3.63 -19.02 -14.82
C VAL A 302 -4.65 -19.72 -15.71
N ALA A 303 -4.97 -21.00 -15.48
CA ALA A 303 -6.06 -21.67 -16.19
C ALA A 303 -7.40 -20.99 -15.87
N ARG A 304 -7.70 -20.61 -14.62
CA ARG A 304 -8.92 -19.83 -14.31
C ARG A 304 -8.91 -18.43 -14.94
N TYR A 305 -7.75 -17.77 -15.02
CA TYR A 305 -7.60 -16.48 -15.71
C TYR A 305 -7.80 -16.61 -17.23
N ILE A 306 -7.22 -17.64 -17.86
CA ILE A 306 -7.35 -17.96 -19.28
C ILE A 306 -8.77 -18.43 -19.60
N THR A 307 -9.35 -19.34 -18.82
CA THR A 307 -10.74 -19.82 -19.00
C THR A 307 -11.76 -18.69 -18.75
N GLY A 308 -11.51 -17.80 -17.79
CA GLY A 308 -12.30 -16.60 -17.58
C GLY A 308 -12.21 -15.59 -18.73
N LEU A 309 -11.02 -15.41 -19.31
CA LEU A 309 -10.80 -14.59 -20.51
C LEU A 309 -11.40 -15.20 -21.78
N ILE A 310 -11.37 -16.53 -21.91
CA ILE A 310 -11.95 -17.27 -23.04
C ILE A 310 -13.49 -17.20 -22.97
N ASN A 311 -14.09 -17.40 -21.80
CA ASN A 311 -15.54 -17.25 -21.63
C ASN A 311 -16.01 -15.80 -21.87
N LEU A 312 -15.22 -14.80 -21.48
CA LEU A 312 -15.50 -13.39 -21.82
C LEU A 312 -15.42 -13.07 -23.31
N LYS A 313 -14.70 -13.87 -24.10
CA LYS A 313 -14.56 -13.69 -25.55
C LYS A 313 -15.61 -14.49 -26.34
N CYS A 314 -16.19 -15.53 -25.73
CA CYS A 314 -17.30 -16.29 -26.31
C CYS A 314 -18.69 -15.67 -26.07
N GLU A 315 -18.89 -14.82 -25.05
CA GLU A 315 -20.15 -14.07 -24.85
C GLU A 315 -20.23 -12.76 -25.68
N LEU A 316 -19.21 -12.47 -26.49
CA LEU A 316 -19.11 -11.27 -27.32
C LEU A 316 -19.20 -11.55 -28.83
N ASN A 317 -19.61 -12.77 -29.21
CA ASN A 317 -19.96 -13.14 -30.60
C ASN A 317 -21.41 -13.62 -30.68
#